data_AF-A0A535JNW0-F1
#
_entry.id   AF-A0A535JNW0-F1
#
_cell.length_a   1.000
_cell.length_b   1.000
_cell.length_c   1.000
_cell.angle_alpha   90.00
_cell.angle_beta   90.00
_cell.angle_gamma   90.00
#
_symmetry.space_group_name_H-M   'P 1'
#
loop_
_entity.id
_entity.type
_entity.pdbx_description
1 polymer ?
#
loop_
_entity_poly.entity_id
_entity_poly.type
_entity_poly.pdbx_seq_one_letter_code
_entity_poly.pdbx_strand_id
1 'polypeptide(L)'
;MSTTIPGISKVELLRRVNQGYRALRSALEALPRDRFGTKLVTGWSLNENIAHLAAWEETVPRRVAAVLEGGEDPKLYDDVDAFNAGAALDAVGKSTDELLGRWTAAHDGVIETLGSLPDDAPKLAFEIFEWNTTGHYPDHYADIGAAVRGADDLLGLIQTNWLDFRAGLAAIGLPALESTTSTGWTYKDLAAHAAAWEDRTAKRLAVLRATGDGKRYSAVD
;
A
#
# COMPACT_ATOMS: atom_id res chain seq x y z
N MET A 1 6.53 -1.83 -34.26
CA MET A 1 5.75 -2.55 -33.23
C MET A 1 5.46 -1.55 -32.13
N SER A 2 4.19 -1.19 -31.95
CA SER A 2 3.75 -0.24 -30.91
C SER A 2 3.67 -1.01 -29.59
N THR A 3 4.59 -0.76 -28.66
CA THR A 3 4.50 -1.27 -27.29
C THR A 3 3.59 -0.36 -26.48
N THR A 4 2.32 -0.27 -26.87
CA THR A 4 1.31 0.31 -25.99
C THR A 4 1.00 -0.77 -24.96
N ILE A 5 1.62 -0.69 -23.78
CA ILE A 5 1.19 -1.47 -22.61
C ILE A 5 -0.32 -1.20 -22.47
N PRO A 6 -1.20 -2.21 -22.52
CA PRO A 6 -2.62 -1.99 -22.31
C PRO A 6 -2.80 -1.27 -20.97
N GLY A 7 -3.58 -0.19 -20.97
CA GLY A 7 -3.99 0.46 -19.73
C GLY A 7 -4.59 -0.58 -18.77
N ILE A 8 -4.37 -0.39 -17.47
CA ILE A 8 -4.95 -1.26 -16.44
C ILE A 8 -6.48 -1.28 -16.60
N SER A 9 -7.09 -2.46 -16.61
CA SER A 9 -8.56 -2.55 -16.68
C SER A 9 -9.19 -2.08 -15.35
N LYS A 10 -10.43 -1.59 -15.40
CA LYS A 10 -11.20 -1.22 -14.20
C LYS A 10 -11.23 -2.33 -13.15
N VAL A 11 -11.47 -3.58 -13.58
CA VAL A 11 -11.51 -4.74 -12.69
C VAL A 11 -10.15 -4.99 -12.03
N GLU A 12 -9.07 -4.88 -12.79
CA GLU A 12 -7.71 -5.07 -12.26
C GLU A 12 -7.32 -3.92 -11.31
N LEU A 13 -7.66 -2.68 -11.65
CA LEU A 13 -7.42 -1.52 -10.79
C LEU A 13 -8.21 -1.65 -9.48
N LEU A 14 -9.51 -1.98 -9.54
CA LEU A 14 -10.35 -2.17 -8.36
C LEU A 14 -9.78 -3.25 -7.43
N ARG A 15 -9.26 -4.33 -8.00
CA ARG A 15 -8.58 -5.39 -7.25
C ARG A 15 -7.32 -4.87 -6.57
N ARG A 16 -6.46 -4.13 -7.28
CA ARG A 16 -5.22 -3.59 -6.72
C ARG A 16 -5.47 -2.55 -5.63
N VAL A 17 -6.43 -1.65 -5.83
CA VAL A 17 -6.82 -0.63 -4.85
C VAL A 17 -7.25 -1.29 -3.55
N ASN A 18 -8.18 -2.26 -3.63
CA ASN A 18 -8.63 -2.99 -2.44
C ASN A 18 -7.52 -3.78 -1.75
N GLN A 19 -6.64 -4.44 -2.52
CA GLN A 19 -5.52 -5.20 -1.95
C GLN A 19 -4.50 -4.30 -1.27
N GLY A 20 -4.13 -3.18 -1.91
CA GLY A 20 -3.19 -2.21 -1.35
C GLY A 20 -3.71 -1.57 -0.07
N TYR A 21 -4.99 -1.15 -0.06
CA TYR A 21 -5.64 -0.61 1.14
C TYR A 21 -5.61 -1.61 2.29
N ARG A 22 -6.04 -2.86 2.05
CA ARG A 22 -6.05 -3.91 3.08
C ARG A 22 -4.65 -4.18 3.61
N ALA A 23 -3.66 -4.34 2.72
CA ALA A 23 -2.29 -4.63 3.12
C ALA A 23 -1.70 -3.49 3.98
N LEU A 24 -1.87 -2.24 3.56
CA LEU A 24 -1.37 -1.09 4.32
C LEU A 24 -2.12 -0.94 5.66
N ARG A 25 -3.44 -1.10 5.64
CA ARG A 25 -4.29 -1.03 6.83
C ARG A 25 -3.90 -2.09 7.86
N SER A 26 -3.76 -3.34 7.44
CA SER A 26 -3.39 -4.44 8.33
C SER A 26 -1.96 -4.30 8.85
N ALA A 27 -1.03 -3.74 8.05
CA ALA A 27 0.32 -3.43 8.52
C ALA A 27 0.31 -2.34 9.61
N LEU A 28 -0.51 -1.29 9.47
CA LEU A 28 -0.71 -0.30 10.53
C LEU A 28 -1.31 -0.97 11.77
N GLU A 29 -2.38 -1.75 11.63
CA GLU A 29 -3.08 -2.39 12.75
C GLU A 29 -2.25 -3.45 13.50
N ALA A 30 -1.19 -3.97 12.89
CA ALA A 30 -0.23 -4.84 13.55
C ALA A 30 0.67 -4.12 14.58
N LEU A 31 0.75 -2.77 14.51
CA LEU A 31 1.56 -1.97 15.42
C LEU A 31 0.79 -1.55 16.68
N PRO A 32 1.46 -1.39 17.84
CA PRO A 32 0.84 -0.93 19.07
C PRO A 32 0.19 0.46 18.95
N ARG A 33 -1.10 0.56 19.29
CA ARG A 33 -1.91 1.78 19.14
C ARG A 33 -1.42 2.97 19.95
N ASP A 34 -0.84 2.74 21.12
CA ASP A 34 -0.31 3.78 22.01
C ASP A 34 0.82 4.61 21.38
N ARG A 35 1.41 4.12 20.29
CA ARG A 35 2.54 4.77 19.59
C ARG A 35 2.13 5.61 18.39
N PHE A 36 0.87 5.55 17.94
CA PHE A 36 0.45 6.15 16.68
C PHE A 36 0.57 7.67 16.63
N GLY A 37 0.49 8.34 17.79
CA GLY A 37 0.73 9.79 17.92
C GLY A 37 2.20 10.17 18.11
N THR A 38 3.14 9.20 18.17
CA THR A 38 4.56 9.50 18.35
C THR A 38 5.18 9.91 17.02
N LYS A 39 5.94 11.01 17.02
CA LYS A 39 6.72 11.44 15.87
C LYS A 39 7.79 10.41 15.50
N LEU A 40 7.81 10.03 14.22
CA LEU A 40 8.78 9.10 13.67
C LEU A 40 10.03 9.84 13.20
N VAL A 41 11.08 9.08 12.89
CA VAL A 41 12.30 9.62 12.27
C VAL A 41 12.05 10.17 10.85
N THR A 42 10.94 9.78 10.22
CA THR A 42 10.46 10.33 8.94
C THR A 42 9.76 11.68 9.09
N GLY A 43 9.58 12.18 10.32
CA GLY A 43 9.08 13.54 10.61
C GLY A 43 7.59 13.61 10.96
N TRP A 44 6.78 12.67 10.49
CA TRP A 44 5.36 12.55 10.85
C TRP A 44 5.13 11.36 11.79
N SER A 45 4.02 11.40 12.52
CA SER A 45 3.47 10.27 13.27
C SER A 45 2.62 9.39 12.36
N LEU A 46 2.26 8.18 12.80
CA LEU A 46 1.36 7.33 12.04
C LEU A 46 -0.03 7.96 11.91
N ASN A 47 -0.52 8.67 12.94
CA ASN A 47 -1.79 9.40 12.87
C ASN A 47 -1.79 10.48 11.79
N GLU A 48 -0.70 11.24 11.67
CA GLU A 48 -0.56 12.25 10.61
C GLU A 48 -0.51 11.62 9.23
N ASN A 49 0.22 10.50 9.07
CA ASN A 49 0.23 9.73 7.82
C ASN A 49 -1.16 9.20 7.44
N ILE A 50 -1.94 8.69 8.40
CA ILE A 50 -3.32 8.22 8.15
C ILE A 50 -4.23 9.39 7.73
N ALA A 51 -4.10 10.55 8.39
CA ALA A 51 -4.87 11.73 8.02
C ALA A 51 -4.54 12.23 6.61
N HIS A 52 -3.25 12.20 6.24
CA HIS A 52 -2.75 12.48 4.90
C HIS A 52 -3.29 11.52 3.84
N LEU A 53 -3.24 10.22 4.09
CA LEU A 53 -3.82 9.19 3.20
C LEU A 53 -5.31 9.44 2.94
N ALA A 54 -6.06 9.67 4.02
CA ALA A 54 -7.50 9.98 3.92
C ALA A 54 -7.76 11.24 3.09
N ALA A 55 -6.99 12.31 3.32
CA ALA A 55 -7.17 13.57 2.61
C ALA A 55 -6.95 13.42 1.10
N TRP A 56 -5.94 12.67 0.67
CA TRP A 56 -5.69 12.42 -0.77
C TRP A 56 -6.81 11.61 -1.42
N GLU A 57 -7.28 10.55 -0.77
CA GLU A 57 -8.39 9.73 -1.27
C GLU A 57 -9.70 10.52 -1.34
N GLU A 58 -9.97 11.40 -0.38
CA GLU A 58 -11.14 12.31 -0.40
C GLU A 58 -11.17 13.22 -1.64
N THR A 59 -10.02 13.48 -2.27
CA THR A 59 -9.98 14.27 -3.52
C THR A 59 -10.46 13.50 -4.74
N VAL A 60 -10.38 12.17 -4.73
CA VAL A 60 -10.55 11.32 -5.91
C VAL A 60 -11.94 11.46 -6.54
N PRO A 61 -13.07 11.35 -5.80
CA PRO A 61 -14.40 11.39 -6.41
C PRO A 61 -14.64 12.69 -7.21
N ARG A 62 -14.24 13.83 -6.63
CA ARG A 62 -14.44 15.14 -7.25
C ARG A 62 -13.52 15.36 -8.46
N ARG A 63 -12.27 14.92 -8.39
CA ARG A 63 -11.32 15.02 -9.52
C ARG A 63 -11.76 14.14 -10.69
N VAL A 64 -12.19 12.90 -10.40
CA VAL A 64 -12.70 11.98 -11.43
C VAL A 64 -13.97 12.53 -12.07
N ALA A 65 -14.93 13.03 -11.28
CA ALA A 65 -16.15 13.63 -11.83
C ALA A 65 -15.86 14.78 -12.81
N ALA A 66 -14.94 15.68 -12.46
CA ALA A 66 -14.53 16.79 -13.33
C ALA A 66 -13.85 16.32 -14.62
N VAL A 67 -13.01 15.27 -14.56
CA VAL A 67 -12.42 14.67 -15.76
C VAL A 67 -13.47 14.03 -16.66
N LEU A 68 -14.51 13.40 -16.09
CA LEU A 68 -15.60 12.82 -16.86
C LEU A 68 -16.49 13.90 -17.52
N GLU A 69 -16.69 15.04 -16.87
CA GLU A 69 -17.53 16.13 -17.39
C GLU A 69 -16.79 17.01 -18.41
N GLY A 70 -15.56 17.41 -18.09
CA GLY A 70 -14.82 18.44 -18.82
C GLY A 70 -13.46 18.01 -19.36
N GLY A 71 -13.00 16.79 -19.05
CA GLY A 71 -11.70 16.27 -19.50
C GLY A 71 -10.50 16.80 -18.73
N GLU A 72 -10.69 17.66 -17.73
CA GLU A 72 -9.62 18.30 -16.97
C GLU A 72 -9.66 17.90 -15.49
N ASP A 73 -8.48 17.68 -14.90
CA ASP A 73 -8.33 17.50 -13.46
C ASP A 73 -8.25 18.89 -12.78
N PRO A 74 -9.23 19.26 -11.94
CA PRO A 74 -9.35 20.61 -11.40
C PRO A 74 -8.26 20.95 -10.38
N LYS A 75 -7.39 20.00 -10.00
CA LYS A 75 -6.37 20.12 -8.95
C LYS A 75 -6.90 20.86 -7.73
N LEU A 76 -7.50 20.12 -6.80
CA LEU A 76 -8.17 20.67 -5.60
C LEU A 76 -7.19 21.22 -4.53
N TYR A 77 -5.97 21.55 -4.93
CA TYR A 77 -4.87 22.01 -4.09
C TYR A 77 -3.96 22.90 -4.96
N ASP A 78 -3.55 24.03 -4.40
CA ASP A 78 -2.61 24.94 -5.07
C ASP A 78 -1.15 24.48 -4.90
N ASP A 79 -0.83 23.96 -3.72
CA ASP A 79 0.49 23.51 -3.31
C ASP A 79 0.38 22.19 -2.55
N VAL A 80 1.16 21.19 -3.00
CA VAL A 80 1.14 19.83 -2.44
C VAL A 80 1.66 19.82 -1.01
N ASP A 81 2.70 20.60 -0.71
CA ASP A 81 3.29 20.63 0.63
C ASP A 81 2.35 21.29 1.64
N ALA A 82 1.66 22.37 1.24
CA ALA A 82 0.64 23.02 2.06
C ALA A 82 -0.57 22.10 2.30
N PHE A 83 -1.03 21.36 1.29
CA PHE A 83 -2.09 20.37 1.42
C PHE A 83 -1.69 19.27 2.41
N ASN A 84 -0.50 18.71 2.23
CA ASN A 84 0.09 17.68 3.09
C ASN A 84 0.24 18.15 4.55
N ALA A 85 0.75 19.36 4.75
CA ALA A 85 0.88 19.97 6.08
C ALA A 85 -0.47 20.20 6.75
N GLY A 86 -1.48 20.63 5.99
CA GLY A 86 -2.86 20.77 6.46
C GLY A 86 -3.45 19.43 6.88
N ALA A 87 -3.30 18.39 6.05
CA ALA A 87 -3.79 17.05 6.35
C ALA A 87 -3.12 16.44 7.59
N ALA A 88 -1.81 16.66 7.78
CA ALA A 88 -1.11 16.27 9.00
C ALA A 88 -1.63 17.05 10.22
N LEU A 89 -1.80 18.37 10.12
CA LEU A 89 -2.32 19.20 11.20
C LEU A 89 -3.73 18.79 11.64
N ASP A 90 -4.57 18.36 10.68
CA ASP A 90 -5.90 17.84 10.94
C ASP A 90 -5.93 16.60 11.84
N ALA A 91 -4.79 15.91 12.03
CA ALA A 91 -4.69 14.78 12.95
C ALA A 91 -4.63 15.22 14.43
N VAL A 92 -4.29 16.49 14.70
CA VAL A 92 -4.12 16.99 16.07
C VAL A 92 -5.44 16.92 16.83
N GLY A 93 -5.40 16.26 18.00
CA GLY A 93 -6.55 16.11 18.88
C GLY A 93 -7.54 15.01 18.47
N LYS A 94 -7.34 14.33 17.34
CA LYS A 94 -8.14 13.17 16.93
C LYS A 94 -7.54 11.88 17.47
N SER A 95 -8.40 10.94 17.85
CA SER A 95 -7.99 9.57 18.17
C SER A 95 -7.58 8.82 16.90
N THR A 96 -6.77 7.78 17.08
CA THR A 96 -6.38 6.89 15.99
C THR A 96 -7.58 6.23 15.33
N ASP A 97 -8.61 5.85 16.10
CA ASP A 97 -9.81 5.21 15.55
C ASP A 97 -10.64 6.18 14.71
N GLU A 98 -10.74 7.46 15.08
CA GLU A 98 -11.37 8.50 14.24
C GLU A 98 -10.65 8.68 12.91
N LEU A 99 -9.32 8.72 12.93
CA LEU A 99 -8.50 8.89 11.72
C LEU A 99 -8.61 7.68 10.79
N LEU A 100 -8.57 6.49 11.37
CA LEU A 100 -8.77 5.24 10.65
C LEU A 100 -10.20 5.10 10.10
N GLY A 101 -11.20 5.61 10.82
CA GLY A 101 -12.58 5.71 10.34
C GLY A 101 -12.72 6.66 9.17
N ARG A 102 -12.09 7.86 9.25
CA ARG A 102 -12.03 8.82 8.14
C ARG A 102 -11.40 8.20 6.89
N TRP A 103 -10.25 7.54 7.04
CA TRP A 103 -9.59 6.89 5.91
C TRP A 103 -10.44 5.76 5.31
N THR A 104 -11.15 4.99 6.14
CA THR A 104 -12.10 3.96 5.64
C THR A 104 -13.21 4.59 4.80
N ALA A 105 -13.82 5.68 5.28
CA ALA A 105 -14.87 6.37 4.54
C ALA A 105 -14.36 6.98 3.22
N ALA A 106 -13.15 7.53 3.22
CA ALA A 106 -12.49 8.02 2.01
C ALA A 106 -12.28 6.89 0.99
N HIS A 107 -11.77 5.74 1.45
CA HIS A 107 -11.56 4.56 0.62
C HIS A 107 -12.87 4.01 0.05
N ASP A 108 -13.93 3.96 0.85
CA ASP A 108 -15.25 3.54 0.38
C ASP A 108 -15.75 4.46 -0.76
N GLY A 109 -15.54 5.77 -0.64
CA GLY A 109 -15.81 6.73 -1.72
C GLY A 109 -14.98 6.50 -2.98
N VAL A 110 -13.71 6.12 -2.83
CA VAL A 110 -12.85 5.70 -3.94
C VAL A 110 -13.41 4.45 -4.62
N ILE A 111 -13.80 3.43 -3.86
CA ILE A 111 -14.35 2.17 -4.37
C ILE A 111 -15.67 2.39 -5.09
N GLU A 112 -16.57 3.21 -4.53
CA GLU A 112 -17.84 3.56 -5.16
C GLU A 112 -17.63 4.29 -6.49
N THR A 113 -16.72 5.27 -6.50
CA THR A 113 -16.39 6.04 -7.71
C THR A 113 -15.78 5.13 -8.78
N LEU A 114 -14.80 4.30 -8.41
CA LEU A 114 -14.16 3.36 -9.35
C LEU A 114 -15.15 2.30 -9.85
N GLY A 115 -16.03 1.80 -8.97
CA GLY A 115 -17.09 0.86 -9.31
C GLY A 115 -18.09 1.43 -10.33
N SER A 116 -18.29 2.74 -10.33
CA SER A 116 -19.19 3.45 -11.25
C SER A 116 -18.49 3.99 -12.51
N LEU A 117 -17.17 3.88 -12.60
CA LEU A 117 -16.39 4.40 -13.74
C LEU A 117 -16.76 3.68 -15.05
N PRO A 118 -17.04 4.39 -16.16
CA PRO A 118 -17.21 3.77 -17.48
C PRO A 118 -15.94 3.04 -17.94
N ASP A 119 -16.10 1.94 -18.68
CA ASP A 119 -14.95 1.17 -19.20
C ASP A 119 -14.15 1.94 -20.25
N ASP A 120 -14.78 2.91 -20.93
CA ASP A 120 -14.18 3.82 -21.91
C ASP A 120 -13.81 5.19 -21.32
N ALA A 121 -13.77 5.31 -19.99
CA ALA A 121 -13.38 6.55 -19.33
C ALA A 121 -11.98 7.04 -19.77
N PRO A 122 -11.72 8.36 -19.75
CA PRO A 122 -10.41 8.90 -20.09
C PRO A 122 -9.30 8.30 -19.22
N LYS A 123 -8.11 8.08 -19.80
CA LYS A 123 -6.93 7.57 -19.09
C LYS A 123 -6.65 8.34 -17.79
N LEU A 124 -6.82 9.65 -17.82
CA LEU A 124 -6.61 10.54 -16.68
C LEU A 124 -7.48 10.15 -15.46
N ALA A 125 -8.70 9.64 -15.67
CA ALA A 125 -9.54 9.17 -14.58
C ALA A 125 -8.90 7.96 -13.86
N PHE A 126 -8.36 7.01 -14.62
CA PHE A 126 -7.62 5.85 -14.08
C PHE A 126 -6.33 6.28 -13.36
N GLU A 127 -5.60 7.25 -13.91
CA GLU A 127 -4.38 7.79 -13.31
C GLU A 127 -4.65 8.48 -11.96
N ILE A 128 -5.77 9.20 -11.81
CA ILE A 128 -6.17 9.80 -10.53
C ILE A 128 -6.35 8.72 -9.46
N PHE A 129 -7.00 7.59 -9.76
CA PHE A 129 -7.08 6.49 -8.80
C PHE A 129 -5.70 5.98 -8.42
N GLU A 130 -4.83 5.70 -9.41
CA GLU A 130 -3.49 5.17 -9.19
C GLU A 130 -2.66 6.11 -8.30
N TRP A 131 -2.60 7.41 -8.61
CA TRP A 131 -1.81 8.40 -7.88
C TRP A 131 -2.23 8.59 -6.42
N ASN A 132 -3.49 8.31 -6.08
CA ASN A 132 -4.00 8.51 -4.73
C ASN A 132 -4.13 7.20 -3.94
N THR A 133 -3.88 6.04 -4.57
CA THR A 133 -4.02 4.73 -3.93
C THR A 133 -2.81 3.83 -4.23
N THR A 134 -2.86 3.01 -5.28
CA THR A 134 -1.86 1.96 -5.57
C THR A 134 -0.46 2.51 -5.84
N GLY A 135 -0.35 3.74 -6.32
CA GLY A 135 0.90 4.47 -6.50
C GLY A 135 1.36 5.25 -5.27
N HIS A 136 0.53 5.39 -4.24
CA HIS A 136 0.78 6.22 -3.05
C HIS A 136 0.96 5.39 -1.76
N TYR A 137 0.15 4.34 -1.56
CA TYR A 137 0.30 3.42 -0.42
C TYR A 137 1.73 2.89 -0.23
N PRO A 138 2.49 2.56 -1.30
CA PRO A 138 3.85 2.05 -1.14
C PRO A 138 4.80 3.00 -0.40
N ASP A 139 4.60 4.32 -0.52
CA ASP A 139 5.48 5.33 0.07
C ASP A 139 5.46 5.28 1.62
N HIS A 140 4.34 4.83 2.20
CA HIS A 140 4.13 4.81 3.65
C HIS A 140 4.61 3.54 4.36
N TYR A 141 5.12 2.53 3.63
CA TYR A 141 5.77 1.40 4.28
C TYR A 141 7.08 1.82 4.96
N ALA A 142 7.72 2.90 4.52
CA ALA A 142 8.87 3.48 5.20
C ALA A 142 8.49 4.03 6.59
N ASP A 143 7.34 4.67 6.72
CA ASP A 143 6.82 5.16 8.01
C ASP A 143 6.48 4.02 8.96
N ILE A 144 5.85 2.95 8.45
CA ILE A 144 5.59 1.73 9.22
C ILE A 144 6.91 1.12 9.70
N GLY A 145 7.91 1.02 8.82
CA GLY A 145 9.25 0.56 9.17
C GLY A 145 9.90 1.42 10.26
N ALA A 146 9.75 2.75 10.18
CA ALA A 146 10.25 3.69 11.18
C ALA A 146 9.53 3.57 12.54
N ALA A 147 8.33 3.01 12.58
CA ALA A 147 7.56 2.81 13.80
C ALA A 147 7.91 1.49 14.54
N VAL A 148 8.59 0.55 13.89
CA VAL A 148 9.04 -0.72 14.49
C VAL A 148 10.09 -0.46 15.55
N ARG A 149 9.85 -0.92 16.80
CA ARG A 149 10.80 -0.76 17.92
C ARG A 149 11.47 -2.05 18.35
N GLY A 150 10.96 -3.21 17.94
CA GLY A 150 11.49 -4.49 18.39
C GLY A 150 11.01 -5.69 17.59
N ALA A 151 11.43 -6.87 18.04
CA ALA A 151 11.16 -8.14 17.38
C ALA A 151 9.66 -8.48 17.34
N ASP A 152 8.89 -8.11 18.36
CA ASP A 152 7.45 -8.39 18.41
C ASP A 152 6.69 -7.58 17.35
N ASP A 153 7.00 -6.29 17.20
CA ASP A 153 6.43 -5.43 16.15
C ASP A 153 6.76 -6.00 14.76
N LEU A 154 8.04 -6.38 14.56
CA LEU A 154 8.50 -6.96 13.30
C LEU A 154 7.82 -8.30 13.00
N LEU A 155 7.65 -9.14 14.02
CA LEU A 155 6.97 -10.43 13.89
C LEU A 155 5.50 -10.23 13.54
N GLY A 156 4.81 -9.27 14.17
CA GLY A 156 3.44 -8.90 13.84
C GLY A 156 3.30 -8.50 12.37
N LEU A 157 4.14 -7.59 11.90
CA LEU A 157 4.16 -7.17 10.49
C LEU A 157 4.43 -8.33 9.53
N ILE A 158 5.41 -9.18 9.81
CA ILE A 158 5.72 -10.35 8.98
C ILE A 158 4.54 -11.30 8.93
N GLN A 159 3.95 -11.65 10.08
CA GLN A 159 2.85 -12.62 10.15
C GLN A 159 1.60 -12.12 9.44
N THR A 160 1.24 -10.84 9.62
CA THR A 160 0.08 -10.24 8.93
C THR A 160 0.21 -10.35 7.42
N ASN A 161 1.34 -9.92 6.85
CA ASN A 161 1.54 -9.99 5.39
C ASN A 161 1.68 -11.44 4.90
N TRP A 162 2.26 -12.32 5.71
CA TRP A 162 2.41 -13.74 5.37
C TRP A 162 1.08 -14.49 5.32
N LEU A 163 0.13 -14.14 6.19
CA LEU A 163 -1.22 -14.70 6.15
C LEU A 163 -1.93 -14.35 4.86
N ASP A 164 -1.89 -13.09 4.44
CA ASP A 164 -2.52 -12.63 3.19
C ASP A 164 -1.88 -13.27 1.96
N PHE A 165 -0.55 -13.35 1.91
CA PHE A 165 0.16 -14.01 0.82
C PHE A 165 -0.24 -15.49 0.69
N ARG A 166 -0.24 -16.24 1.80
CA ARG A 166 -0.64 -17.66 1.80
C ARG A 166 -2.10 -17.85 1.46
N ALA A 167 -2.99 -16.98 1.97
CA ALA A 167 -4.40 -17.02 1.64
C ALA A 167 -4.64 -16.78 0.14
N GLY A 168 -3.90 -15.85 -0.47
CA GLY A 168 -3.94 -15.60 -1.92
C GLY A 168 -3.52 -16.82 -2.75
N LEU A 169 -2.41 -17.48 -2.37
CA LEU A 169 -1.97 -18.72 -3.02
C LEU A 169 -2.97 -19.88 -2.83
N ALA A 170 -3.58 -19.98 -1.65
CA ALA A 170 -4.59 -21.00 -1.38
C ALA A 170 -5.86 -20.77 -2.21
N ALA A 171 -6.28 -19.51 -2.37
CA ALA A 171 -7.52 -19.15 -3.06
C ALA A 171 -7.49 -19.47 -4.57
N ILE A 172 -6.32 -19.40 -5.23
CA ILE A 172 -6.20 -19.76 -6.65
C ILE A 172 -6.23 -21.30 -6.87
N GLY A 173 -5.94 -22.08 -5.83
CA GLY A 173 -5.97 -23.54 -5.86
C GLY A 173 -4.74 -24.18 -6.52
N LEU A 174 -4.48 -25.45 -6.16
CA LEU A 174 -3.29 -26.19 -6.62
C LEU A 174 -3.12 -26.23 -8.15
N PRO A 175 -4.18 -26.46 -8.96
CA PRO A 175 -4.01 -26.52 -10.41
C PRO A 175 -3.55 -25.19 -11.02
N ALA A 176 -4.00 -24.06 -10.45
CA ALA A 176 -3.65 -22.74 -10.96
C ALA A 176 -2.19 -22.34 -10.64
N LEU A 177 -1.51 -23.05 -9.73
CA LEU A 177 -0.13 -22.76 -9.37
C LEU A 177 0.83 -22.88 -10.56
N GLU A 178 0.51 -23.72 -11.54
CA GLU A 178 1.30 -23.90 -12.77
C GLU A 178 1.04 -22.81 -13.82
N SER A 179 0.09 -21.90 -13.58
CA SER A 179 -0.20 -20.79 -14.49
C SER A 179 0.84 -19.69 -14.38
N THR A 180 1.24 -19.13 -15.52
CA THR A 180 2.21 -18.04 -15.61
C THR A 180 1.58 -16.70 -15.24
N THR A 181 2.25 -15.93 -14.40
CA THR A 181 1.91 -14.54 -14.08
C THR A 181 2.38 -13.61 -15.20
N SER A 182 2.00 -12.33 -15.11
CA SER A 182 2.46 -11.31 -16.04
C SER A 182 3.98 -11.09 -16.05
N THR A 183 4.70 -11.58 -15.04
CA THR A 183 6.17 -11.48 -14.95
C THR A 183 6.89 -12.70 -15.53
N GLY A 184 6.15 -13.62 -16.17
CA GLY A 184 6.71 -14.81 -16.82
C GLY A 184 7.03 -15.97 -15.86
N TRP A 185 6.75 -15.81 -14.56
CA TRP A 185 6.95 -16.84 -13.54
C TRP A 185 5.64 -17.55 -13.28
N THR A 186 5.66 -18.84 -12.94
CA THR A 186 4.44 -19.48 -12.42
C THR A 186 4.14 -18.98 -11.01
N TYR A 187 2.88 -19.10 -10.57
CA TYR A 187 2.55 -18.86 -9.16
C TYR A 187 3.34 -19.78 -8.21
N LYS A 188 3.66 -20.99 -8.66
CA LYS A 188 4.55 -21.93 -7.97
C LYS A 188 5.97 -21.40 -7.84
N ASP A 189 6.52 -20.81 -8.91
CA ASP A 189 7.86 -20.20 -8.87
C ASP A 189 7.91 -19.02 -7.88
N LEU A 190 6.85 -18.19 -7.85
CA LEU A 190 6.73 -17.10 -6.88
C LEU A 190 6.68 -17.63 -5.44
N ALA A 191 5.90 -18.68 -5.18
CA ALA A 191 5.83 -19.32 -3.86
C ALA A 191 7.19 -19.91 -3.44
N ALA A 192 7.86 -20.61 -4.36
CA ALA A 192 9.20 -21.17 -4.12
C ALA A 192 10.24 -20.08 -3.85
N HIS A 193 10.15 -18.96 -4.54
CA HIS A 193 11.03 -17.81 -4.34
C HIS A 193 10.85 -17.14 -2.98
N ALA A 194 9.60 -16.92 -2.56
CA ALA A 194 9.31 -16.41 -1.22
C ALA A 194 9.88 -17.36 -0.15
N ALA A 195 9.62 -18.67 -0.27
CA ALA A 195 10.14 -19.67 0.66
C ALA A 195 11.68 -19.72 0.71
N ALA A 196 12.35 -19.58 -0.44
CA ALA A 196 13.81 -19.53 -0.50
C ALA A 196 14.38 -18.30 0.23
N TRP A 197 13.73 -17.14 0.11
CA TRP A 197 14.13 -15.93 0.85
C TRP A 197 13.90 -16.05 2.35
N GLU A 198 12.80 -16.67 2.79
CA GLU A 198 12.54 -16.92 4.20
C GLU A 198 13.59 -17.85 4.81
N ASP A 199 13.87 -18.98 4.17
CA ASP A 199 14.91 -19.93 4.60
C ASP A 199 16.29 -19.27 4.64
N ARG A 200 16.64 -18.50 3.61
CA ARG A 200 17.89 -17.74 3.56
C ARG A 200 17.97 -16.73 4.70
N THR A 201 16.88 -16.02 5.01
CA THR A 201 16.82 -15.06 6.11
C THR A 201 17.02 -15.76 7.46
N ALA A 202 16.33 -16.87 7.69
CA ALA A 202 16.47 -17.67 8.92
C ALA A 202 17.91 -18.17 9.10
N LYS A 203 18.54 -18.71 8.05
CA LYS A 203 19.94 -19.15 8.08
C LYS A 203 20.90 -18.01 8.40
N ARG A 204 20.70 -16.83 7.80
CA ARG A 204 21.54 -15.64 8.07
C ARG A 204 21.40 -15.16 9.51
N LEU A 205 20.18 -15.11 10.03
CA LEU A 205 19.95 -14.72 11.43
C LEU A 205 20.54 -15.73 12.40
N ALA A 206 20.51 -17.03 12.10
CA ALA A 206 21.16 -18.06 12.90
C ALA A 206 22.68 -17.88 12.95
N VAL A 207 23.31 -17.60 11.80
CA VAL A 207 24.75 -17.28 11.74
C VAL A 207 25.06 -16.01 12.53
N LEU A 208 24.34 -14.92 12.28
CA LEU A 208 24.51 -13.65 13.01
C LEU A 208 24.42 -13.86 14.52
N ARG A 209 23.44 -14.65 14.99
CA ARG A 209 23.30 -14.98 16.41
C ARG A 209 24.49 -15.77 16.96
N ALA A 210 25.01 -16.72 16.19
CA ALA A 210 26.10 -17.59 16.63
C ALA A 210 27.47 -16.89 16.61
N THR A 211 27.71 -16.00 15.65
CA THR A 211 29.05 -15.45 15.39
C THR A 211 29.16 -13.94 15.64
N GLY A 212 28.04 -13.22 15.78
CA GLY A 212 28.00 -11.75 15.73
C GLY A 212 28.26 -11.18 14.33
N ASP A 213 28.57 -12.04 13.35
CA ASP A 213 29.03 -11.67 12.03
C ASP A 213 27.84 -11.64 11.07
N GLY A 214 27.17 -10.50 11.03
CA GLY A 214 26.13 -10.22 10.06
C GLY A 214 26.78 -9.79 8.76
N LYS A 215 27.27 -10.72 7.93
CA LYS A 215 27.78 -10.37 6.59
C LYS A 215 26.75 -9.48 5.88
N ARG A 216 27.03 -8.17 5.81
CA ARG A 216 26.44 -7.25 4.83
C ARG A 216 26.99 -7.72 3.50
N TYR A 217 26.11 -8.02 2.55
CA TYR A 217 26.57 -8.25 1.20
C TYR A 217 27.14 -6.94 0.67
N SER A 218 28.45 -6.93 0.43
CA SER A 218 29.05 -6.18 -0.65
C SER A 218 28.63 -6.84 -1.96
N ALA A 219 27.99 -6.07 -2.85
CA ALA A 219 27.63 -6.42 -4.22
C ALA A 219 26.55 -7.51 -4.40
N VAL A 220 25.35 -7.06 -4.73
CA VAL A 220 24.63 -7.60 -5.89
C VAL A 220 24.82 -6.52 -6.96
N ASP A 221 25.71 -6.79 -7.91
CA ASP A 221 25.71 -6.12 -9.22
C ASP A 221 24.64 -6.77 -10.11
#